data_AF-A0A7X2RZY1-F1
#
_entry.id   AF-A0A7X2RZY1-F1
#
_cell.length_a   1.000
_cell.length_b   1.000
_cell.length_c   1.000
_cell.angle_alpha   90.00
_cell.angle_beta   90.00
_cell.angle_gamma   90.00
#
_symmetry.space_group_name_H-M   'P 1'
#
loop_
_entity.id
_entity.type
_entity.pdbx_description
1 polymer ?
#
loop_
_entity_poly.entity_id
_entity_poly.type
_entity_poly.pdbx_seq_one_letter_code
_entity_poly.pdbx_strand_id
1 'polypeptide(L)'
;MKLNSQFKSHAMQFHVLNEAMTRETRKMDPFNGEDEFGNPILKIEMQGCGRGYRPNKKDPNDPILNENMNFAIVKFDRKTKKLYTAFPVSKQQC
;
A
#
# COMPACT_ATOMS: atom_id res chain seq x y z
N MET A 1 8.62 11.51 -1.48
CA MET A 1 7.65 12.18 -2.38
C MET A 1 6.27 11.63 -2.06
N LYS A 2 5.34 12.43 -1.51
CA LYS A 2 4.01 11.93 -1.11
C LYS A 2 3.18 11.65 -2.38
N LEU A 3 2.99 10.38 -2.71
CA LEU A 3 2.00 9.96 -3.70
C LEU A 3 0.61 10.03 -3.07
N ASN A 4 -0.36 10.59 -3.79
CA ASN A 4 -1.76 10.45 -3.44
C ASN A 4 -2.30 9.25 -4.22
N SER A 5 -2.74 8.21 -3.50
CA SER A 5 -3.27 6.99 -4.09
C SER A 5 -4.54 6.54 -3.39
N GLN A 6 -5.39 5.84 -4.15
CA GLN A 6 -6.62 5.25 -3.65
C GLN A 6 -6.86 3.89 -4.30
N PHE A 7 -7.50 2.99 -3.57
CA PHE A 7 -8.02 1.76 -4.16
C PHE A 7 -9.10 2.10 -5.20
N LYS A 8 -9.20 1.27 -6.24
CA LYS A 8 -10.25 1.46 -7.26
C LYS A 8 -11.64 1.09 -6.74
N SER A 9 -11.72 0.27 -5.70
CA SER A 9 -12.98 -0.11 -5.07
C SER A 9 -12.79 -0.45 -3.59
N HIS A 10 -13.87 -0.35 -2.82
CA HIS A 10 -13.91 -0.84 -1.45
C HIS A 10 -13.68 -2.35 -1.36
N ALA A 11 -14.13 -3.13 -2.35
CA ALA A 11 -13.90 -4.57 -2.38
C ALA A 11 -12.40 -4.92 -2.43
N MET A 12 -11.62 -4.18 -3.22
CA MET A 12 -10.17 -4.36 -3.28
C MET A 12 -9.48 -3.98 -1.97
N GLN A 13 -9.89 -2.85 -1.37
CA GLN A 13 -9.40 -2.44 -0.06
C GLN A 13 -9.70 -3.51 1.00
N PHE A 14 -10.94 -4.03 1.02
CA PHE A 14 -11.35 -5.07 1.96
C PHE A 14 -10.53 -6.35 1.78
N HIS A 15 -10.28 -6.77 0.55
CA HIS A 15 -9.45 -7.93 0.25
C HIS A 15 -8.03 -7.80 0.84
N VAL A 16 -7.41 -6.62 0.66
CA VAL A 16 -6.08 -6.30 1.21
C VAL A 16 -6.09 -6.32 2.74
N LEU A 17 -7.09 -5.72 3.38
CA LEU A 17 -7.21 -5.71 4.84
C LEU A 17 -7.44 -7.12 5.41
N ASN A 18 -8.31 -7.90 4.77
CA ASN A 18 -8.59 -9.28 5.18
C ASN A 18 -7.35 -10.16 5.03
N GLU A 19 -6.60 -10.04 3.92
CA GLU A 19 -5.31 -10.72 3.76
C GLU A 19 -4.38 -10.34 4.92
N ALA A 20 -4.19 -9.06 5.22
CA ALA A 20 -3.30 -8.60 6.30
C ALA A 20 -3.70 -9.10 7.69
N MET A 21 -4.98 -9.06 8.04
CA MET A 21 -5.46 -9.38 9.40
C MET A 21 -5.52 -10.89 9.70
N THR A 22 -5.49 -11.75 8.67
CA THR A 22 -5.69 -13.21 8.83
C THR A 22 -4.40 -14.03 8.68
N ARG A 23 -3.25 -13.39 8.51
CA ARG A 23 -1.98 -14.11 8.28
C ARG A 23 -1.52 -14.90 9.49
N GLU A 24 -1.58 -14.29 10.67
CA GLU A 24 -1.19 -14.95 11.92
C GLU A 24 -2.05 -16.19 12.18
N THR A 25 -3.37 -16.08 11.98
CA THR A 25 -4.30 -17.22 12.10
C THR A 25 -4.02 -18.32 11.08
N ARG A 26 -3.49 -17.96 9.91
CA ARG A 26 -3.04 -18.88 8.86
C ARG A 26 -1.60 -19.38 9.04
N LYS A 27 -0.93 -19.04 10.15
CA LYS A 27 0.48 -19.39 10.43
C LYS A 27 1.45 -18.84 9.37
N MET A 28 1.16 -17.66 8.83
CA MET A 28 2.02 -16.94 7.89
C MET A 28 2.65 -15.73 8.58
N ASP A 29 3.84 -15.32 8.12
CA ASP A 29 4.49 -14.11 8.61
C ASP A 29 3.59 -12.88 8.37
N PRO A 30 3.25 -12.09 9.41
CA PRO A 30 2.34 -10.96 9.29
C PRO A 30 2.92 -9.79 8.49
N PHE A 31 4.25 -9.73 8.37
CA PHE A 31 5.00 -8.68 7.68
C PHE A 31 5.98 -9.30 6.69
N ASN A 32 6.35 -8.56 5.65
CA ASN A 32 7.37 -8.98 4.67
C ASN A 32 8.35 -7.85 4.32
N GLY A 33 8.39 -6.81 5.14
CA GLY A 33 9.35 -5.71 5.01
C GLY A 33 9.17 -4.67 6.10
N GLU A 34 9.94 -3.60 5.97
CA GLU A 34 9.85 -2.40 6.81
C GLU A 34 9.81 -1.15 5.91
N ASP A 35 9.19 -0.08 6.40
CA ASP A 35 9.29 1.23 5.75
C ASP A 35 10.57 1.99 6.17
N GLU A 36 10.81 3.15 5.56
CA GLU A 36 11.97 4.02 5.83
C GLU A 36 12.12 4.45 7.31
N PHE A 37 11.09 4.26 8.13
CA PHE A 37 11.09 4.57 9.57
C PHE A 37 11.18 3.32 10.47
N GLY A 38 11.34 2.13 9.89
CA GLY A 38 11.38 0.86 10.60
C GLY A 38 10.02 0.41 11.12
N ASN A 39 8.92 0.90 10.55
CA ASN A 39 7.60 0.33 10.82
C ASN A 39 7.44 -0.95 9.99
N PRO A 40 6.92 -2.04 10.57
CA PRO A 40 6.62 -3.24 9.81
C PRO A 40 5.59 -2.95 8.73
N ILE A 41 5.78 -3.57 7.56
CA ILE A 41 4.84 -3.49 6.45
C ILE A 41 4.51 -4.88 5.91
N LEU A 42 3.32 -4.99 5.34
CA LEU A 42 2.95 -6.09 4.46
C LEU A 42 2.71 -5.54 3.06
N LYS A 43 3.55 -5.97 2.12
CA LYS A 43 3.42 -5.70 0.69
C LYS A 43 2.66 -6.86 0.03
N ILE A 44 1.55 -6.56 -0.62
CA ILE A 44 0.69 -7.52 -1.32
C ILE A 44 0.72 -7.18 -2.81
N GLU A 45 0.94 -8.17 -3.67
CA GLU A 45 0.76 -7.99 -5.11
C GLU A 45 -0.72 -8.14 -5.47
N MET A 46 -1.28 -7.12 -6.10
CA MET A 46 -2.67 -7.09 -6.55
C MET A 46 -2.77 -6.19 -7.78
N GLN A 47 -2.79 -6.82 -8.96
CA GLN A 47 -2.77 -6.12 -10.25
C GLN A 47 -3.95 -5.15 -10.39
N GLY A 48 -3.65 -3.89 -10.75
CA GLY A 48 -4.65 -2.86 -10.96
C GLY A 48 -5.50 -2.50 -9.72
N CYS A 49 -5.03 -2.81 -8.50
CA CYS A 49 -5.78 -2.59 -7.26
C CYS A 49 -6.08 -1.12 -6.97
N GLY A 50 -5.30 -0.20 -7.53
CA GLY A 50 -5.42 1.21 -7.25
C GLY A 50 -5.01 2.12 -8.39
N ARG A 51 -5.21 3.40 -8.13
CA ARG A 51 -4.77 4.51 -8.98
C ARG A 51 -4.25 5.64 -8.11
N GLY A 52 -3.51 6.55 -8.70
CA GLY A 52 -3.03 7.73 -8.00
C GLY A 52 -2.25 8.67 -8.89
N TYR A 53 -1.77 9.75 -8.30
CA TYR A 53 -1.05 10.79 -9.01
C TYR A 53 0.40 10.83 -8.56
N ARG A 54 1.32 10.97 -9.53
CA ARG A 54 2.72 11.29 -9.26
C ARG A 54 3.00 12.74 -9.65
N PRO A 55 3.77 13.48 -8.84
CA PRO A 55 4.26 14.80 -9.22
C PRO A 55 4.94 14.79 -10.58
N ASN A 56 4.62 15.81 -11.38
CA ASN A 56 5.26 16.06 -12.66
C ASN A 56 6.38 17.08 -12.43
N LYS A 57 7.63 16.67 -12.70
CA LYS A 57 8.81 17.53 -12.49
C LYS A 57 8.88 18.70 -13.48
N LYS A 58 8.20 18.59 -14.63
CA LYS A 58 8.22 19.61 -15.68
C LYS A 58 7.11 20.66 -15.47
N ASP A 59 5.97 20.24 -14.95
CA ASP A 59 4.83 21.10 -14.67
C ASP A 59 4.17 20.70 -13.34
N PRO A 60 4.39 21.45 -12.25
CA PRO A 60 3.79 21.14 -10.95
C PRO A 60 2.25 21.18 -10.92
N ASN A 61 1.61 21.88 -11.86
CA ASN A 61 0.15 22.01 -11.93
C ASN A 61 -0.52 20.87 -12.72
N ASP A 62 0.27 20.05 -13.41
CA ASP A 62 -0.21 18.92 -14.22
C ASP A 62 0.33 17.58 -13.69
N PRO A 63 -0.22 17.05 -12.57
CA PRO A 63 0.22 15.80 -12.00
C PRO A 63 -0.12 14.61 -12.92
N ILE A 64 0.79 13.64 -13.02
CA ILE A 64 0.61 12.52 -13.93
C ILE A 64 -0.20 11.43 -13.25
N LEU A 65 -1.40 11.17 -13.79
CA LEU A 65 -2.26 10.07 -13.37
C LEU A 65 -1.61 8.72 -13.71
N ASN A 66 -1.60 7.83 -12.73
CA ASN A 66 -1.30 6.41 -12.89
C ASN A 66 -2.53 5.59 -12.52
N GLU A 67 -3.19 5.04 -13.54
CA GLU A 67 -4.38 4.18 -13.37
C GLU A 67 -4.04 2.76 -12.93
N ASN A 68 -2.77 2.35 -12.94
CA ASN A 68 -2.38 0.96 -12.69
C ASN A 68 -1.35 0.87 -11.56
N MET A 69 -1.87 0.74 -10.34
CA MET A 69 -1.08 0.35 -9.17
C MET A 69 -1.28 -1.14 -8.90
N ASN A 70 -0.16 -1.88 -8.88
CA ASN A 70 -0.17 -3.35 -8.87
C ASN A 70 0.23 -3.95 -7.52
N PHE A 71 0.46 -3.12 -6.52
CA PHE A 71 0.78 -3.54 -5.17
C PHE A 71 -0.04 -2.75 -4.17
N ALA A 72 -0.30 -3.35 -3.02
CA ALA A 72 -0.80 -2.67 -1.83
C ALA A 72 0.24 -2.77 -0.71
N ILE A 73 0.43 -1.69 0.03
CA ILE A 73 1.21 -1.66 1.26
C ILE A 73 0.24 -1.49 2.41
N VAL A 74 0.38 -2.34 3.42
CA VAL A 74 -0.28 -2.22 4.71
C VAL A 74 0.78 -1.89 5.74
N LYS A 75 0.58 -0.81 6.51
CA LYS A 75 1.52 -0.39 7.55
C LYS A 75 0.98 -0.70 8.94
N PHE A 76 1.91 -1.08 9.79
CA PHE A 76 1.65 -1.45 11.17
C PHE A 76 2.45 -0.56 12.12
N ASP A 77 1.87 -0.21 13.25
CA ASP A 77 2.56 0.55 14.27
C ASP A 77 3.75 -0.26 14.82
N ARG A 78 4.92 0.36 14.96
CA ARG A 78 6.15 -0.33 15.32
C ARG A 78 6.07 -1.05 16.66
N LYS A 79 5.37 -0.48 17.65
CA LYS A 79 5.29 -1.00 19.03
C LYS A 79 4.15 -1.99 19.19
N THR A 80 2.94 -1.58 18.82
CA THR A 80 1.70 -2.33 19.03
C THR A 80 1.42 -3.35 17.94
N LYS A 81 2.12 -3.25 16.79
CA LYS A 81 1.89 -4.07 15.60
C LYS A 81 0.47 -3.95 15.03
N LYS A 82 -0.30 -2.94 15.45
CA LYS A 82 -1.64 -2.70 14.94
C LYS A 82 -1.59 -2.04 13.56
N LEU A 83 -2.40 -2.56 12.65
CA LEU A 83 -2.64 -1.95 11.34
C LEU A 83 -3.22 -0.54 11.53
N TYR A 84 -2.63 0.46 10.87
CA TYR A 84 -3.18 1.84 10.90
C TYR A 84 -3.47 2.42 9.51
N THR A 85 -2.92 1.85 8.44
CA THR A 85 -3.25 2.27 7.07
C THR A 85 -2.94 1.19 6.03
N ALA A 86 -3.65 1.24 4.90
CA ALA A 86 -3.39 0.45 3.72
C ALA A 86 -3.60 1.31 2.47
N PHE A 87 -2.71 1.21 1.49
CA PHE A 87 -2.80 2.01 0.26
C PHE A 87 -2.13 1.31 -0.93
N PRO A 88 -2.59 1.57 -2.16
CA PRO A 88 -1.97 1.02 -3.37
C PRO A 88 -0.72 1.80 -3.77
N VAL A 89 0.22 1.12 -4.43
CA VAL A 89 1.48 1.66 -4.95
C VAL A 89 1.82 1.06 -6.33
N SER A 90 2.48 1.85 -7.18
CA SER A 90 2.75 1.48 -8.57
C SER A 90 3.97 0.57 -8.77
N LYS A 91 5.01 0.77 -7.97
CA LYS A 91 6.24 -0.04 -7.91
C LYS A 91 6.74 0.00 -6.46
N GLN A 92 7.57 -0.97 -6.06
CA GLN A 92 8.25 -0.97 -4.75
C GLN A 92 8.86 0.40 -4.47
N GLN A 93 8.19 1.19 -3.65
CA GLN A 93 8.85 2.19 -2.82
C GLN A 93 9.00 1.52 -1.47
N CYS A 94 10.16 0.89 -1.29
CA CYS A 94 10.76 0.74 0.03
C CYS A 94 11.60 2.00 0.26
#